data_AF-A0A7S3GY21-F1
#
_entry.id   AF-A0A7S3GY21-F1
#
_cell.length_a   1.000
_cell.length_b   1.000
_cell.length_c   1.000
_cell.angle_alpha   90.00
_cell.angle_beta   90.00
_cell.angle_gamma   90.00
#
_symmetry.space_group_name_H-M   'P 1'
#
loop_
_entity.id
_entity.type
_entity.pdbx_description
1 polymer ?
#
loop_
_entity_poly.entity_id
_entity_poly.type
_entity_poly.pdbx_seq_one_letter_code
_entity_poly.pdbx_strand_id
1 'polypeptide(L)'
;AGRLPSAAAAGPSKDSPAMKMLQCDTCITVMAGLGKDVKHLIEGEKMWKPKDLSERIRMSCMDPNIADGSMKDACAFMMSDFHEAIGRDIALRWTEDSEEFEEDIVSKDFCSKLGVCREGYRSINEMLSTSERKEKDLKWEKEEKTKASRKPKKKKDQEDGDDDADES
;
A
#
# COMPACT_ATOMS: atom_id res chain seq x y z
N ALA A 1 -5.75 30.61 40.61
CA ALA A 1 -6.38 29.89 39.47
C ALA A 1 -5.29 29.61 38.43
N GLY A 2 -4.73 28.40 38.43
CA GLY A 2 -3.72 28.00 37.46
C GLY A 2 -4.38 27.56 36.16
N ARG A 3 -4.18 28.31 35.07
CA ARG A 3 -4.49 27.84 33.72
C ARG A 3 -3.39 26.87 33.30
N LEU A 4 -3.74 25.59 33.13
CA LEU A 4 -2.90 24.63 32.43
C LEU A 4 -2.84 25.03 30.94
N PRO A 5 -1.66 25.04 30.31
CA PRO A 5 -1.56 25.26 28.87
C PRO A 5 -2.20 24.08 28.14
N SER A 6 -3.17 24.38 27.28
CA SER A 6 -3.74 23.44 26.32
C SER A 6 -2.62 22.96 25.41
N ALA A 7 -2.19 21.71 25.56
CA ALA A 7 -1.31 21.06 24.61
C ALA A 7 -2.07 20.97 23.28
N ALA A 8 -1.81 21.91 22.36
CA ALA A 8 -2.12 21.69 20.96
C ALA A 8 -1.40 20.39 20.57
N ALA A 9 -2.16 19.38 20.18
CA ALA A 9 -1.61 18.15 19.66
C ALA A 9 -0.71 18.53 18.48
N ALA A 10 0.61 18.52 18.70
CA ALA A 10 1.57 18.74 17.64
C ALA A 10 1.36 17.61 16.65
N GLY A 11 0.82 17.94 15.48
CA GLY A 11 0.68 16.98 14.39
C GLY A 11 2.03 16.30 14.12
N PRO A 12 2.02 15.03 13.67
CA PRO A 12 3.25 14.32 13.33
C PRO A 12 4.11 15.19 12.39
N SER A 13 5.39 15.34 12.73
CA SER A 13 6.30 16.16 11.94
C SER A 13 6.44 15.61 10.52
N LYS A 14 6.58 16.51 9.55
CA LYS A 14 6.73 16.22 8.11
C LYS A 14 7.83 15.18 7.82
N ASP A 15 8.86 15.16 8.65
CA ASP A 15 10.04 14.31 8.50
C ASP A 15 9.99 13.01 9.32
N SER A 16 8.88 12.77 10.03
CA SER A 16 8.71 11.50 10.72
C SER A 16 8.63 10.33 9.73
N PRO A 17 9.19 9.14 10.05
CA PRO A 17 9.11 7.98 9.18
C PRO A 17 7.68 7.62 8.78
N ALA A 18 6.74 7.73 9.72
CA ALA A 18 5.32 7.48 9.47
C ALA A 18 4.74 8.47 8.44
N MET A 19 5.07 9.77 8.56
CA MET A 19 4.60 10.77 7.60
C MET A 19 5.22 10.57 6.21
N LYS A 20 6.48 10.12 6.12
CA LYS A 20 7.10 9.77 4.85
C LYS A 20 6.44 8.57 4.17
N MET A 21 6.00 7.58 4.94
CA MET A 21 5.19 6.48 4.40
C MET A 21 3.86 6.98 3.84
N LEU A 22 3.16 7.84 4.58
CA LEU A 22 1.91 8.45 4.12
C LEU A 22 2.10 9.32 2.88
N GLN A 23 3.21 10.06 2.78
CA GLN A 23 3.55 10.84 1.58
C GLN A 23 3.75 9.93 0.37
N CYS A 24 4.40 8.77 0.54
CA CYS A 24 4.55 7.78 -0.53
C CYS A 24 3.20 7.20 -0.97
N ASP A 25 2.37 6.73 -0.03
CA ASP A 25 1.03 6.21 -0.34
C ASP A 25 0.17 7.25 -1.06
N THR A 26 0.23 8.50 -0.59
CA THR A 26 -0.49 9.61 -1.18
C THR A 26 0.02 9.96 -2.59
N CYS A 27 1.33 9.97 -2.80
CA CYS A 27 1.92 10.19 -4.12
C CYS A 27 1.42 9.14 -5.11
N ILE A 28 1.44 7.86 -4.71
CA ILE A 28 0.97 6.76 -5.56
C ILE A 28 -0.51 6.96 -5.92
N THR A 29 -1.37 7.27 -4.95
CA THR A 29 -2.80 7.50 -5.19
C THR A 29 -3.04 8.69 -6.13
N VAL A 30 -2.39 9.83 -5.86
CA VAL A 30 -2.49 11.04 -6.70
C VAL A 30 -2.07 10.73 -8.14
N MET A 31 -0.91 10.09 -8.32
CA MET A 31 -0.36 9.82 -9.63
C MET A 31 -1.12 8.72 -10.37
N ALA A 32 -1.80 7.81 -9.66
CA ALA A 32 -2.70 6.85 -10.27
C ALA A 32 -3.98 7.53 -10.80
N GLY A 33 -4.47 8.56 -10.12
CA GLY A 33 -5.57 9.40 -10.59
C GLY A 33 -5.17 10.22 -11.81
N LEU A 34 -4.10 11.01 -11.68
CA LEU A 34 -3.57 11.85 -12.76
C LEU A 34 -3.16 11.02 -13.98
N GLY A 35 -2.59 9.83 -13.78
CA GLY A 35 -2.21 8.92 -14.86
C GLY A 35 -3.37 8.51 -15.74
N LYS A 36 -4.55 8.24 -15.14
CA LYS A 36 -5.76 7.91 -15.92
C LYS A 36 -6.26 9.09 -16.74
N ASP A 37 -6.23 10.29 -16.16
CA ASP A 37 -6.63 11.49 -16.87
C ASP A 37 -5.69 11.79 -18.05
N VAL A 38 -4.38 11.69 -17.82
CA VAL A 38 -3.35 11.91 -18.84
C VAL A 38 -3.48 10.88 -19.96
N LYS A 39 -3.67 9.61 -19.63
CA LYS A 39 -3.93 8.55 -20.62
C LYS A 39 -5.15 8.90 -21.48
N HIS A 40 -6.26 9.29 -20.86
CA HIS A 40 -7.47 9.67 -21.59
C HIS A 40 -7.25 10.89 -22.51
N LEU A 41 -6.41 11.84 -22.10
CA LEU A 41 -6.06 13.00 -22.92
C LEU A 41 -5.20 12.60 -24.12
N ILE A 42 -4.18 11.76 -23.93
CA ILE A 42 -3.31 11.26 -24.99
C ILE A 42 -4.13 10.47 -26.03
N GLU A 43 -4.96 9.53 -25.58
CA GLU A 43 -5.85 8.75 -26.46
C GLU A 43 -6.82 9.63 -27.28
N GLY A 44 -7.13 10.82 -26.77
CA GLY A 44 -7.98 11.82 -27.41
C GLY A 44 -7.22 12.91 -28.17
N GLU A 45 -5.90 12.77 -28.36
CA GLU A 45 -4.99 13.76 -28.96
C GLU A 45 -5.13 15.16 -28.31
N LYS A 46 -5.26 15.19 -26.99
CA LYS A 46 -5.45 16.40 -26.19
C LYS A 46 -4.35 16.52 -25.14
N MET A 47 -4.16 17.76 -24.69
CA MET A 47 -3.31 18.09 -23.55
C MET A 47 -4.01 19.11 -22.66
N TRP A 48 -3.69 19.10 -21.38
CA TRP A 48 -4.11 20.18 -20.50
C TRP A 48 -3.35 21.46 -20.83
N LYS A 49 -4.02 22.61 -20.68
CA LYS A 49 -3.28 23.87 -20.63
C LYS A 49 -2.46 23.91 -19.33
N PRO A 50 -1.34 24.65 -19.29
CA PRO A 50 -0.51 24.74 -18.07
C PRO A 50 -1.29 25.14 -16.81
N LYS A 51 -2.29 26.02 -16.95
CA LYS A 51 -3.16 26.43 -15.84
C LYS A 51 -4.06 25.28 -15.37
N ASP A 52 -4.68 24.56 -16.29
CA ASP A 52 -5.57 23.43 -16.00
C ASP A 52 -4.80 22.28 -15.34
N LEU A 53 -3.58 22.01 -15.82
CA LEU A 53 -2.67 21.03 -15.19
C LEU A 53 -2.33 21.42 -13.75
N SER A 54 -1.93 22.67 -13.53
CA SER A 54 -1.61 23.17 -12.18
C SER A 54 -2.81 23.08 -11.24
N GLU A 55 -3.99 23.44 -11.73
CA GLU A 55 -5.24 23.34 -10.97
C GLU A 55 -5.60 21.89 -10.66
N ARG A 56 -5.45 20.97 -11.63
CA ARG A 56 -5.69 19.55 -11.44
C ARG A 56 -4.76 18.93 -10.39
N ILE A 57 -3.47 19.26 -10.44
CA ILE A 57 -2.49 18.83 -9.43
C ILE A 57 -2.89 19.35 -8.05
N ARG A 58 -3.26 20.63 -7.95
CA ARG A 58 -3.68 21.25 -6.68
C ARG A 58 -4.93 20.59 -6.09
N MET A 59 -5.89 20.21 -6.94
CA MET A 59 -7.11 19.52 -6.52
C MET A 59 -6.90 18.03 -6.24
N SER A 60 -5.74 17.47 -6.56
CA SER A 60 -5.50 16.03 -6.39
C SER A 60 -5.57 15.57 -4.93
N CYS A 61 -5.30 16.44 -3.96
CA CYS A 61 -5.49 16.13 -2.53
C CYS A 61 -6.96 16.09 -2.07
N MET A 62 -7.90 16.46 -2.94
CA MET A 62 -9.34 16.34 -2.70
C MET A 62 -9.91 15.03 -3.25
N ASP A 63 -9.07 14.15 -3.80
CA ASP A 63 -9.49 12.85 -4.28
C ASP A 63 -10.10 12.03 -3.12
N PRO A 64 -11.30 11.45 -3.29
CA PRO A 64 -11.98 10.69 -2.24
C PRO A 64 -11.23 9.42 -1.82
N ASN A 65 -10.26 8.95 -2.59
CA ASN A 65 -9.40 7.83 -2.22
C ASN A 65 -8.28 8.24 -1.25
N ILE A 66 -8.08 9.54 -1.01
CA ILE A 66 -7.18 10.04 0.03
C ILE A 66 -7.99 10.18 1.32
N ALA A 67 -7.69 9.32 2.29
CA ALA A 67 -8.34 9.34 3.59
C ALA A 67 -8.15 10.70 4.30
N ASP A 68 -9.13 11.08 5.12
CA ASP A 68 -9.03 12.27 5.97
C ASP A 68 -7.95 12.13 7.06
N GLY A 69 -7.66 13.24 7.74
CA GLY A 69 -6.66 13.29 8.81
C GLY A 69 -5.23 13.28 8.27
N SER A 70 -4.37 12.41 8.83
CA SER A 70 -2.92 12.41 8.54
C SER A 70 -2.57 12.16 7.08
N MET A 71 -3.42 11.49 6.31
CA MET A 71 -3.24 11.29 4.86
C MET A 71 -3.42 12.60 4.09
N LYS A 72 -4.39 13.45 4.49
CA LYS A 72 -4.53 14.81 3.93
C LYS A 72 -3.34 15.70 4.27
N ASP A 73 -2.84 15.63 5.50
CA ASP A 73 -1.64 16.36 5.90
C ASP A 73 -0.41 15.90 5.08
N ALA A 74 -0.27 14.58 4.89
CA ALA A 74 0.76 14.02 4.03
C ALA A 74 0.63 14.50 2.58
N CYS A 75 -0.59 14.59 2.06
CA CYS A 75 -0.85 15.14 0.73
C CYS A 75 -0.42 16.60 0.63
N ALA A 76 -0.79 17.43 1.61
CA ALA A 76 -0.41 18.83 1.64
C ALA A 76 1.11 19.01 1.69
N PHE A 77 1.81 18.21 2.51
CA PHE A 77 3.27 18.23 2.56
C PHE A 77 3.91 17.77 1.25
N MET A 78 3.40 16.69 0.65
CA MET A 78 3.89 16.19 -0.62
C MET A 78 3.68 17.24 -1.74
N MET A 79 2.50 17.83 -1.82
CA MET A 79 2.22 18.88 -2.81
C MET A 79 3.09 20.12 -2.61
N SER A 80 3.33 20.53 -1.36
CA SER A 80 4.23 21.65 -1.07
C SER A 80 5.63 21.44 -1.63
N ASP A 81 6.12 20.20 -1.68
CA ASP A 81 7.48 19.88 -2.09
C ASP A 81 7.60 19.50 -3.57
N PHE A 82 6.57 18.85 -4.12
CA PHE A 82 6.69 18.10 -5.36
C PHE A 82 5.74 18.54 -6.48
N HIS A 83 4.81 19.47 -6.26
CA HIS A 83 3.81 19.86 -7.27
C HIS A 83 4.42 20.32 -8.60
N GLU A 84 5.52 21.11 -8.58
CA GLU A 84 6.18 21.56 -9.81
C GLU A 84 6.82 20.39 -10.57
N ALA A 85 7.42 19.44 -9.85
CA ALA A 85 8.04 18.28 -10.46
C ALA A 85 7.01 17.34 -11.08
N ILE A 86 5.85 17.15 -10.41
CA ILE A 86 4.69 16.44 -10.97
C ILE A 86 4.23 17.11 -12.28
N GLY A 87 4.10 18.44 -12.28
CA GLY A 87 3.70 19.18 -13.47
C GLY A 87 4.69 19.02 -14.63
N ARG A 88 6.00 19.08 -14.36
CA ARG A 88 7.03 18.89 -15.38
C ARG A 88 7.00 17.48 -15.98
N ASP A 89 6.91 16.44 -15.17
CA ASP A 89 6.90 15.06 -15.66
C ASP A 89 5.65 14.75 -16.49
N ILE A 90 4.48 15.25 -16.06
CA ILE A 90 3.25 15.12 -16.83
C ILE A 90 3.38 15.85 -18.18
N ALA A 91 4.05 17.00 -18.22
CA ALA A 91 4.28 17.73 -19.48
C ALA A 91 5.15 16.97 -20.50
N LEU A 92 6.03 16.08 -20.02
CA LEU A 92 6.86 15.23 -20.91
C LEU A 92 6.01 14.27 -21.75
N ARG A 93 4.81 13.91 -21.29
CA ARG A 93 3.91 13.00 -22.03
C ARG A 93 3.38 13.59 -23.33
N TRP A 94 3.56 14.89 -23.53
CA TRP A 94 3.16 15.61 -24.75
C TRP A 94 4.36 16.19 -25.51
N THR A 95 5.58 15.90 -25.07
CA THR A 95 6.80 16.40 -25.71
C THR A 95 7.33 15.31 -26.64
N GLU A 96 7.17 15.48 -27.95
CA GLU A 96 7.50 14.46 -28.98
C GLU A 96 8.95 13.95 -28.90
N ASP A 97 9.87 14.80 -28.45
CA ASP A 97 11.30 14.46 -28.31
C ASP A 97 11.63 13.76 -26.97
N SER A 98 10.64 13.58 -26.08
CA SER A 98 10.84 12.95 -24.78
C SER A 98 10.69 11.43 -24.88
N GLU A 99 11.47 10.70 -24.09
CA GLU A 99 11.33 9.23 -23.98
C GLU A 99 9.94 8.85 -23.43
N GLU A 100 9.36 9.72 -22.60
CA GLU A 100 8.04 9.53 -21.98
C GLU A 100 6.86 9.95 -22.88
N PHE A 101 7.09 10.34 -24.13
CA PHE A 101 6.03 10.77 -25.05
C PHE A 101 4.99 9.67 -25.24
N GLU A 102 3.72 9.99 -24.99
CA GLU A 102 2.58 9.06 -25.06
C GLU A 102 2.68 7.80 -24.17
N GLU A 103 3.68 7.72 -23.29
CA GLU A 103 3.81 6.59 -22.37
C GLU A 103 2.81 6.68 -21.21
N ASP A 104 2.41 5.51 -20.68
CA ASP A 104 1.59 5.43 -19.47
C ASP A 104 2.38 5.85 -18.22
N ILE A 105 1.73 6.54 -17.27
CA ILE A 105 2.35 6.91 -15.99
C ILE A 105 2.28 5.72 -15.03
N VAL A 106 3.44 5.10 -14.75
CA VAL A 106 3.55 4.10 -13.68
C VAL A 106 3.76 4.80 -12.34
N SER A 107 2.69 4.95 -11.56
CA SER A 107 2.66 5.79 -10.35
C SER A 107 3.75 5.43 -9.32
N LYS A 108 4.03 4.14 -9.13
CA LYS A 108 5.05 3.66 -8.18
C LYS A 108 6.46 4.04 -8.63
N ASP A 109 6.75 3.89 -9.90
CA ASP A 109 8.07 4.19 -10.47
C ASP A 109 8.30 5.70 -10.47
N PHE A 110 7.27 6.47 -10.83
CA PHE A 110 7.31 7.93 -10.73
C PHE A 110 7.59 8.40 -9.29
N CYS A 111 6.81 7.94 -8.31
CA CYS A 111 6.98 8.36 -6.91
C CYS A 111 8.33 7.91 -6.32
N SER A 112 8.91 6.83 -6.84
CA SER A 112 10.26 6.37 -6.47
C SER A 112 11.35 7.21 -7.13
N LYS A 113 11.23 7.51 -8.44
CA LYS A 113 12.13 8.42 -9.19
C LYS A 113 12.18 9.80 -8.57
N LEU A 114 11.04 10.28 -8.06
CA LEU A 114 10.91 11.57 -7.39
C LEU A 114 11.48 11.57 -5.95
N GLY A 115 11.81 10.39 -5.41
CA GLY A 115 12.36 10.24 -4.05
C GLY A 115 11.33 10.36 -2.93
N VAL A 116 10.03 10.41 -3.26
CA VAL A 116 8.93 10.40 -2.27
C VAL A 116 8.84 9.00 -1.64
N CYS A 117 8.89 7.97 -2.48
CA CYS A 117 8.95 6.58 -2.08
C CYS A 117 10.41 6.11 -2.07
N ARG A 118 10.94 5.75 -0.89
CA ARG A 118 12.22 5.02 -0.80
C ARG A 118 12.02 3.54 -1.08
N GLU A 119 13.04 2.91 -1.65
CA GLU A 119 13.10 1.45 -1.80
C GLU A 119 12.87 0.75 -0.45
N GLY A 120 11.91 -0.17 -0.42
CA GLY A 120 11.54 -0.94 0.78
C GLY A 120 10.35 -0.40 1.57
N TYR A 121 9.81 0.79 1.26
CA TYR A 121 8.53 1.20 1.84
C TYR A 121 7.38 0.39 1.23
N ARG A 122 6.78 -0.46 2.06
CA ARG A 122 5.54 -1.16 1.75
C ARG A 122 4.38 -0.23 2.06
N SER A 123 3.41 -0.15 1.15
CA SER A 123 2.19 0.62 1.40
C SER A 123 1.48 0.11 2.66
N ILE A 124 0.70 0.96 3.32
CA ILE A 124 -0.10 0.53 4.48
C ILE A 124 -0.99 -0.68 4.15
N ASN A 125 -1.55 -0.72 2.94
CA ASN A 125 -2.34 -1.86 2.47
C ASN A 125 -1.50 -3.14 2.32
N GLU A 126 -0.25 -3.03 1.88
CA GLU A 126 0.69 -4.15 1.80
C GLU A 126 1.14 -4.63 3.19
N MET A 127 1.27 -3.73 4.16
CA MET A 127 1.54 -4.09 5.55
C MET A 127 0.34 -4.77 6.22
N LEU A 128 -0.89 -4.30 5.96
CA LEU A 128 -2.11 -4.93 6.47
C LEU A 128 -2.29 -6.34 5.90
N SER A 129 -2.20 -6.50 4.58
CA SER A 129 -2.37 -7.79 3.92
C SER A 129 -1.31 -8.84 4.30
N THR A 130 -0.08 -8.41 4.59
CA THR A 130 0.96 -9.31 5.11
C THR A 130 0.74 -9.72 6.57
N SER A 131 0.12 -8.85 7.37
CA SER A 131 -0.24 -9.14 8.76
C SER A 131 -1.37 -10.16 8.85
N GLU A 132 -2.43 -9.98 8.06
CA GLU A 132 -3.56 -10.92 8.00
C GLU A 132 -3.15 -12.31 7.49
N ARG A 133 -2.23 -12.38 6.52
CA ARG A 133 -1.66 -13.65 6.04
C ARG A 133 -0.86 -14.36 7.13
N LYS A 134 0.03 -13.64 7.83
CA LYS A 134 0.80 -14.22 8.95
C LYS A 134 -0.09 -14.73 10.06
N GLU A 135 -1.17 -14.02 10.40
CA GLU A 135 -2.09 -14.45 11.44
C GLU A 135 -2.85 -15.74 11.06
N LYS A 136 -3.25 -15.86 9.79
CA LYS A 136 -3.85 -17.09 9.25
C LYS A 136 -2.86 -18.26 9.24
N ASP A 137 -1.61 -18.04 8.84
CA ASP A 137 -0.59 -19.09 8.78
C ASP A 137 -0.24 -19.59 10.20
N LEU A 138 -0.09 -18.67 11.17
CA LEU A 138 0.14 -19.01 12.58
C LEU A 138 -1.03 -19.78 13.19
N LYS A 139 -2.27 -19.44 12.80
CA LYS A 139 -3.48 -20.15 13.25
C LYS A 139 -3.53 -21.57 12.66
N TRP A 140 -3.18 -21.73 11.38
CA TRP A 140 -3.14 -23.04 10.72
C TRP A 140 -2.07 -23.95 11.33
N GLU A 141 -0.87 -23.44 11.61
CA GLU A 141 0.19 -24.19 12.32
C GLU A 141 -0.24 -24.62 13.73
N LYS A 142 -1.00 -23.78 14.43
CA LYS A 142 -1.50 -24.07 15.79
C LYS A 142 -2.61 -25.11 15.76
N GLU A 143 -3.46 -25.11 14.74
CA GLU A 143 -4.50 -26.14 14.53
C GLU A 143 -3.91 -27.48 14.06
N GLU A 144 -2.88 -27.47 13.21
CA GLU A 144 -2.14 -28.68 12.81
C GLU A 144 -1.40 -29.32 13.99
N LYS A 145 -0.69 -28.53 14.81
CA LYS A 145 0.01 -29.04 16.00
C LYS A 145 -0.95 -29.63 17.04
N THR A 146 -2.12 -29.04 17.23
CA THR A 146 -3.13 -29.57 18.17
C THR A 146 -3.85 -30.83 17.66
N LYS A 147 -4.01 -30.99 16.34
CA LYS A 147 -4.53 -32.24 15.73
C LYS A 147 -3.49 -33.37 15.76
N ALA A 148 -2.21 -33.07 15.57
CA ALA A 148 -1.13 -34.06 15.60
C ALA A 148 -0.91 -34.67 17.01
N SER A 149 -1.17 -33.91 18.09
CA SER A 149 -1.03 -34.40 19.47
C SER A 149 -2.20 -35.26 19.97
N ARG A 150 -3.26 -35.48 19.17
CA ARG A 150 -4.47 -36.22 19.58
C ARG A 150 -4.55 -37.68 19.11
N LYS A 151 -3.50 -38.30 18.56
CA LYS A 151 -3.52 -39.74 18.23
C LYS A 151 -3.40 -40.61 19.49
N PRO A 152 -4.43 -41.41 19.87
CA PRO A 152 -4.32 -42.32 21.01
C PRO A 152 -3.49 -43.56 20.61
N LYS A 153 -2.46 -43.86 21.41
CA LYS A 153 -1.78 -45.17 21.41
C LYS A 153 -2.78 -46.24 21.84
N LYS A 154 -3.22 -47.11 20.93
CA LYS A 154 -3.84 -48.39 21.31
C LYS A 154 -2.78 -49.48 21.31
N LYS A 155 -2.67 -50.13 22.47
CA LYS A 155 -1.65 -51.09 22.90
C LYS A 155 -1.73 -52.41 22.13
N LYS A 156 -0.55 -53.00 21.99
CA LYS A 156 -0.25 -54.39 21.63
C LYS A 156 -0.27 -55.21 22.92
N ASP A 157 -1.00 -56.31 22.95
CA ASP A 157 -0.79 -57.45 23.86
C ASP A 157 -1.16 -58.75 23.12
N GLN A 158 -0.45 -59.81 23.49
CA GLN A 158 -0.16 -61.07 22.79
C GLN A 158 -0.47 -62.23 23.76
N GLU A 159 -0.98 -63.36 23.27
CA GLU A 159 -0.80 -64.78 23.70
C GLU A 159 -2.00 -65.62 23.19
N ASP A 160 -1.75 -66.64 22.35
CA ASP A 160 -1.67 -68.09 22.69
C ASP A 160 -3.03 -68.62 23.22
N GLY A 161 -3.71 -69.64 22.69
CA GLY A 161 -3.45 -70.74 21.77
C GLY A 161 -4.48 -71.82 22.17
N ASP A 162 -5.17 -72.45 21.22
CA ASP A 162 -5.59 -73.88 21.26
C ASP A 162 -6.36 -74.21 19.98
N ASP A 163 -5.74 -75.07 19.17
CA ASP A 163 -6.30 -75.79 18.03
C ASP A 163 -6.40 -77.23 18.54
N ASP A 164 -7.62 -77.74 18.74
CA ASP A 164 -7.83 -79.18 18.93
C ASP A 164 -9.06 -79.62 18.15
N ALA A 165 -8.92 -80.81 17.58
CA ALA A 165 -9.67 -81.33 16.46
C ALA A 165 -10.78 -82.30 16.89
N ASP A 166 -11.67 -82.55 15.92
CA ASP A 166 -12.32 -83.83 15.64
C ASP A 166 -13.68 -84.21 16.30
N GLU A 167 -14.47 -84.85 15.43
CA GLU A 167 -15.60 -85.77 15.63
C GLU A 167 -17.04 -85.23 15.81
N SER A 168 -17.78 -85.18 14.68
CA SER A 168 -19.00 -86.00 14.43
C SER A 168 -19.53 -85.83 13.01
#